data_AF-A0A397V2U5-F1
#
_entry.id   AF-A0A397V2U5-F1
#
_cell.length_a   1.000
_cell.length_b   1.000
_cell.length_c   1.000
_cell.angle_alpha   90.00
_cell.angle_beta   90.00
_cell.angle_gamma   90.00
#
_symmetry.space_group_name_H-M   'P 1'
#
loop_
_entity.id
_entity.type
_entity.pdbx_description
1 polymer ?
#
loop_
_entity_poly.entity_id
_entity_poly.type
_entity_poly.pdbx_seq_one_letter_code
_entity_poly.pdbx_strand_id
1 'polypeptide(L)'
;MSPIFGNSSSKYLSPIMGFFSPPKQSETSVSSTGSLSGKFINTDCIYAKILVNLTQEFGDELLGLFAYGSRIYGNACPHSDVDVDVLIKSERKCRRNIMIDGLEVEMFIHPPIYIYHLLTSDPNGIHLRCYTFGRVIYDPNNLFPQLQRIAKIRWETGPPVLEAKDYWRPRYEIADLLRDLEDCDFVNDEATAHFLSVKLVERLVRIQERLCQRWPEKLKRCCQSWETWDPVGGRLAKRALNSSVKWNERIRCAKELAKYVLAPIGGIMPIEWTMDWEEIPDVALPYDPLILPKIEVFITQ
;
A
#
# COMPACT_ATOMS: atom_id res chain seq x y z
N MET A 1 16.18 11.73 -54.88
CA MET A 1 15.97 13.09 -54.34
C MET A 1 15.51 12.96 -52.90
N SER A 2 16.42 13.14 -51.97
CA SER A 2 16.17 13.16 -50.53
C SER A 2 15.60 14.53 -50.11
N PRO A 3 14.87 14.59 -48.99
CA PRO A 3 14.92 15.76 -48.13
C PRO A 3 15.61 15.43 -46.80
N ILE A 4 16.66 16.21 -46.57
CA ILE A 4 17.35 16.48 -45.30
C ILE A 4 16.53 17.55 -44.57
N PHE A 5 16.36 17.42 -43.25
CA PHE A 5 16.24 18.44 -42.19
C PHE A 5 15.64 17.71 -40.97
N GLY A 6 16.05 17.87 -39.72
CA GLY A 6 16.98 18.79 -39.09
C GLY A 6 16.91 18.49 -37.58
N ASN A 7 18.06 18.52 -36.94
CA ASN A 7 18.30 18.16 -35.54
C ASN A 7 17.59 19.14 -34.58
N SER A 8 16.97 18.63 -33.50
CA SER A 8 16.64 19.43 -32.31
C SER A 8 16.90 18.62 -31.05
N SER A 9 18.00 18.99 -30.42
CA SER A 9 18.47 18.61 -29.09
C SER A 9 17.40 18.70 -28.00
N SER A 10 17.24 17.63 -27.22
CA SER A 10 16.74 17.69 -25.85
C SER A 10 17.79 17.10 -24.91
N LYS A 11 18.54 18.01 -24.29
CA LYS A 11 19.40 17.77 -23.14
C LYS A 11 18.53 17.81 -21.90
N TYR A 12 18.19 16.68 -21.28
CA TYR A 12 17.90 16.56 -19.83
C TYR A 12 17.85 15.08 -19.44
N LEU A 13 19.03 14.47 -19.27
CA LEU A 13 19.19 13.24 -18.50
C LEU A 13 20.30 13.51 -17.48
N SER A 14 19.91 13.82 -16.26
CA SER A 14 20.78 13.78 -15.09
C SER A 14 20.20 12.74 -14.12
N PRO A 15 20.96 11.72 -13.72
CA PRO A 15 20.51 10.75 -12.73
C PRO A 15 20.60 11.36 -11.33
N ILE A 16 19.47 11.43 -10.62
CA ILE A 16 19.45 11.77 -9.19
C ILE A 16 19.87 10.51 -8.43
N MET A 17 21.18 10.35 -8.21
CA MET A 17 21.70 9.51 -7.13
C MET A 17 21.63 10.31 -5.83
N GLY A 18 20.56 10.11 -5.06
CA GLY A 18 20.41 10.63 -3.70
C GLY A 18 20.85 9.59 -2.68
N PHE A 19 22.04 9.78 -2.11
CA PHE A 19 22.54 9.05 -0.95
C PHE A 19 21.60 9.23 0.25
N PHE A 20 21.02 8.14 0.74
CA PHE A 20 20.40 8.11 2.08
C PHE A 20 21.51 8.07 3.14
N SER A 21 21.88 9.24 3.65
CA SER A 21 22.56 9.33 4.96
C SER A 21 21.49 9.51 6.05
N PRO A 22 21.55 8.76 7.16
CA PRO A 22 20.62 8.95 8.28
C PRO A 22 20.83 10.32 8.94
N PRO A 23 19.78 10.96 9.48
CA PRO A 23 19.93 12.25 10.14
C PRO A 23 20.77 12.10 11.42
N LYS A 24 21.76 12.98 11.54
CA LYS A 24 22.52 13.21 12.78
C LYS A 24 21.55 13.68 13.89
N GLN A 25 21.66 13.07 15.06
CA GLN A 25 20.99 13.52 16.27
C GLN A 25 21.51 14.92 16.63
N SER A 26 20.63 15.92 16.60
CA SER A 26 20.89 17.24 17.19
C SER A 26 20.30 17.27 18.59
N GLU A 27 21.17 17.37 19.59
CA GLU A 27 20.80 17.71 20.95
C GLU A 27 20.23 19.13 21.00
N THR A 28 18.96 19.25 21.37
CA THR A 28 18.41 20.49 21.92
C THR A 28 17.52 20.14 23.09
N SER A 29 18.01 20.50 24.28
CA SER A 29 17.25 20.67 25.51
C SER A 29 16.15 21.71 25.31
N VAL A 30 14.98 21.51 25.93
CA VAL A 30 14.18 22.56 26.61
C VAL A 30 13.05 21.92 27.44
N SER A 31 12.92 22.52 28.61
CA SER A 31 12.01 22.42 29.75
C SER A 31 10.66 21.69 29.63
N SER A 32 10.45 20.92 30.70
CA SER A 32 9.20 20.44 31.30
C SER A 32 8.05 21.46 31.35
N THR A 33 6.86 21.03 30.93
CA THR A 33 5.59 21.15 31.68
C THR A 33 4.56 20.16 31.09
N GLY A 34 3.84 19.42 31.94
CA GLY A 34 2.67 18.61 31.56
C GLY A 34 2.83 17.08 31.71
N SER A 35 2.85 16.60 32.95
CA SER A 35 2.82 15.17 33.31
C SER A 35 1.46 14.53 32.98
N LEU A 36 1.37 13.82 31.85
CA LEU A 36 0.49 12.66 31.71
C LEU A 36 1.33 11.41 32.00
N SER A 37 1.19 10.84 33.20
CA SER A 37 1.86 9.62 33.63
C SER A 37 1.28 8.37 32.94
N GLY A 38 1.45 8.30 31.61
CA GLY A 38 1.34 7.03 30.91
C GLY A 38 2.56 6.18 31.30
N LYS A 39 2.34 5.06 32.00
CA LYS A 39 3.38 4.03 32.15
C LYS A 39 3.88 3.68 30.75
N PHE A 40 5.11 4.05 30.41
CA PHE A 40 5.76 3.54 29.22
C PHE A 40 5.89 2.03 29.38
N ILE A 41 5.05 1.27 28.67
CA ILE A 41 5.17 -0.19 28.62
C ILE A 41 6.47 -0.46 27.86
N ASN A 42 7.46 -1.03 28.55
CA ASN A 42 8.69 -1.48 27.92
C ASN A 42 8.36 -2.66 27.00
N THR A 43 8.36 -2.42 25.68
CA THR A 43 8.04 -3.44 24.68
C THR A 43 9.00 -4.62 24.69
N ASP A 44 10.26 -4.44 25.11
CA ASP A 44 11.22 -5.54 25.21
C ASP A 44 10.81 -6.54 26.31
N CYS A 45 10.19 -6.07 27.39
CA CYS A 45 9.61 -6.95 28.40
C CYS A 45 8.42 -7.76 27.86
N ILE A 46 7.63 -7.20 26.94
CA ILE A 46 6.52 -7.91 26.30
C ILE A 46 7.05 -9.03 25.40
N TYR A 47 8.04 -8.76 24.55
CA TYR A 47 8.65 -9.79 23.69
C TYR A 47 9.28 -10.93 24.49
N ALA A 48 9.93 -10.63 25.62
CA ALA A 48 10.45 -11.66 26.52
C ALA A 48 9.34 -12.54 27.10
N LYS A 49 8.21 -11.95 27.53
CA LYS A 49 7.04 -12.70 28.03
C LYS A 49 6.42 -13.58 26.93
N ILE A 50 6.30 -13.06 25.71
CA ILE A 50 5.86 -13.84 24.54
C ILE A 50 6.77 -15.04 24.35
N LEU A 51 8.09 -14.84 24.33
CA LEU A 51 9.05 -15.92 24.13
C LEU A 51 8.96 -16.98 25.23
N VAL A 52 8.82 -16.59 26.50
CA VAL A 52 8.65 -17.54 27.61
C VAL A 52 7.40 -18.40 27.41
N ASN A 53 6.26 -17.78 27.11
CA ASN A 53 5.01 -18.50 26.87
C ASN A 53 5.12 -19.46 25.68
N LEU A 54 5.71 -19.00 24.57
CA LEU A 54 5.89 -19.83 23.38
C LEU A 54 6.88 -20.97 23.62
N THR A 55 7.94 -20.76 24.39
CA THR A 55 8.90 -21.81 24.74
C THR A 55 8.24 -22.88 25.63
N GLN A 56 7.36 -22.48 26.55
CA GLN A 56 6.60 -23.43 27.37
C GLN A 56 5.58 -24.22 26.55
N GLU A 57 4.94 -23.59 25.58
CA GLU A 57 3.90 -24.22 24.76
C GLU A 57 4.48 -25.14 23.68
N PHE A 58 5.49 -24.67 22.95
CA PHE A 58 6.02 -25.36 21.76
C PHE A 58 7.31 -26.13 22.05
N GLY A 59 8.11 -25.74 23.06
CA GLY A 59 9.40 -26.36 23.32
C GLY A 59 10.26 -26.42 22.05
N ASP A 60 10.71 -27.61 21.68
CA ASP A 60 11.52 -27.84 20.49
C ASP A 60 10.78 -27.59 19.16
N GLU A 61 9.45 -27.47 19.16
CA GLU A 61 8.70 -27.07 17.97
C GLU A 61 8.91 -25.60 17.60
N LEU A 62 9.34 -24.75 18.55
CA LEU A 62 9.57 -23.33 18.31
C LEU A 62 10.88 -23.13 17.53
N LEU A 63 10.76 -22.62 16.31
CA LEU A 63 11.89 -22.33 15.44
C LEU A 63 12.35 -20.87 15.50
N GLY A 64 11.46 -19.95 15.87
CA GLY A 64 11.80 -18.54 15.91
C GLY A 64 10.65 -17.62 16.29
N LEU A 65 11.00 -16.42 16.76
CA LEU A 65 10.10 -15.31 17.03
C LEU A 65 10.63 -14.04 16.37
N PHE A 66 9.80 -13.39 15.57
CA PHE A 66 10.13 -12.17 14.85
C PHE A 66 9.06 -11.11 15.08
N ALA A 67 9.48 -9.90 15.40
CA ALA A 67 8.59 -8.79 15.70
C ALA A 67 8.62 -7.74 14.59
N TYR A 68 7.46 -7.15 14.30
CA TYR A 68 7.36 -6.05 13.35
C TYR A 68 6.24 -5.10 13.75
N GLY A 69 5.84 -4.22 12.83
CA GLY A 69 4.73 -3.31 13.08
C GLY A 69 5.16 -2.00 13.76
N SER A 70 4.17 -1.17 14.11
CA SER A 70 4.40 0.23 14.46
C SER A 70 5.27 0.42 15.71
N ARG A 71 5.27 -0.54 16.63
CA ARG A 71 6.12 -0.54 17.82
C ARG A 71 7.59 -0.79 17.50
N ILE A 72 7.88 -1.65 16.53
CA ILE A 72 9.25 -1.86 16.02
C ILE A 72 9.70 -0.67 15.16
N TYR A 73 8.79 -0.10 14.36
CA TYR A 73 9.11 1.02 13.47
C TYR A 73 9.21 2.39 14.18
N GLY A 74 8.94 2.46 15.49
CA GLY A 74 8.97 3.71 16.26
C GLY A 74 7.83 4.69 15.94
N ASN A 75 6.70 4.20 15.40
CA ASN A 75 5.55 5.03 15.03
C ASN A 75 4.22 4.50 15.60
N ALA A 76 4.29 3.87 16.76
CA ALA A 76 3.13 3.39 17.50
C ALA A 76 2.19 4.54 17.90
N CYS A 77 0.89 4.26 17.82
CA CYS A 77 -0.19 5.11 18.34
C CYS A 77 -0.84 4.42 19.55
N PRO A 78 -1.75 5.08 20.30
CA PRO A 78 -2.34 4.51 21.51
C PRO A 78 -2.98 3.13 21.33
N HIS A 79 -3.59 2.88 20.16
CA HIS A 79 -4.21 1.59 19.81
C HIS A 79 -3.29 0.69 18.95
N SER A 80 -1.97 0.83 19.07
CA SER A 80 -1.05 -0.10 18.41
C SER A 80 -0.86 -1.35 19.25
N ASP A 81 -1.16 -2.48 18.64
CA ASP A 81 -0.84 -3.84 19.03
C ASP A 81 0.67 -4.12 18.93
N VAL A 82 1.04 -5.33 19.34
CA VAL A 82 2.33 -5.98 19.09
C VAL A 82 2.13 -7.06 18.06
N ASP A 83 2.73 -6.89 16.88
CA ASP A 83 2.71 -7.89 15.82
C ASP A 83 3.94 -8.80 15.90
N VAL A 84 3.73 -10.12 15.89
CA VAL A 84 4.83 -11.09 15.81
C VAL A 84 4.52 -12.26 14.87
N ASP A 85 5.54 -12.70 14.14
CA ASP A 85 5.57 -14.00 13.46
C ASP A 85 6.28 -15.02 14.35
N VAL A 86 5.67 -16.20 14.46
CA VAL A 86 6.17 -17.35 15.21
C VAL A 86 6.40 -18.50 14.23
N LEU A 87 7.66 -18.91 14.07
CA LEU A 87 8.00 -20.06 13.24
C LEU A 87 7.94 -21.34 14.06
N ILE A 88 7.25 -22.35 13.55
CA ILE A 88 7.16 -23.68 14.15
C ILE A 88 7.55 -24.78 13.16
N LYS A 89 7.97 -25.94 13.64
CA LYS A 89 8.32 -27.10 12.79
C LYS A 89 7.13 -27.72 12.08
N SER A 90 6.01 -27.85 12.79
CA SER A 90 4.80 -28.47 12.23
C SER A 90 4.21 -27.69 11.05
N GLU A 91 3.76 -28.42 10.03
CA GLU A 91 3.13 -27.89 8.80
C GLU A 91 1.68 -27.45 9.04
N ARG A 92 1.49 -26.51 9.97
CA ARG A 92 0.19 -25.94 10.34
C ARG A 92 0.31 -24.45 10.61
N LYS A 93 -0.80 -23.73 10.42
CA LYS A 93 -0.86 -22.29 10.69
C LYS A 93 -1.97 -21.93 11.67
N CYS A 94 -1.75 -20.87 12.44
CA CYS A 94 -2.72 -20.31 13.37
C CYS A 94 -2.50 -18.79 13.46
N ARG A 95 -3.58 -18.02 13.59
CA ARG A 95 -3.52 -16.62 14.02
C ARG A 95 -4.12 -16.55 15.42
N ARG A 96 -3.42 -15.90 16.35
CA ARG A 96 -3.81 -15.85 17.76
C ARG A 96 -3.63 -14.45 18.32
N ASN A 97 -4.68 -13.94 18.98
CA ASN A 97 -4.64 -12.69 19.72
C ASN A 97 -4.73 -12.97 21.21
N ILE A 98 -3.84 -12.36 21.99
CA ILE A 98 -3.82 -12.42 23.46
C ILE A 98 -3.56 -11.04 24.05
N MET A 99 -3.81 -10.90 25.35
CA MET A 99 -3.46 -9.70 26.12
C MET A 99 -2.26 -10.00 27.03
N ILE A 100 -1.19 -9.19 26.94
CA ILE A 100 -0.06 -9.22 27.88
C ILE A 100 0.12 -7.82 28.46
N ASP A 101 0.01 -7.69 29.77
CA ASP A 101 0.12 -6.41 30.50
C ASP A 101 -0.80 -5.29 29.94
N GLY A 102 -2.00 -5.66 29.50
CA GLY A 102 -2.96 -4.71 28.91
C GLY A 102 -2.66 -4.31 27.47
N LEU A 103 -1.69 -4.96 26.82
CA LEU A 103 -1.37 -4.76 25.40
C LEU A 103 -1.86 -5.95 24.56
N GLU A 104 -2.54 -5.65 23.46
CA GLU A 104 -2.90 -6.66 22.46
C GLU A 104 -1.65 -7.15 21.74
N VAL A 105 -1.49 -8.47 21.71
CA VAL A 105 -0.42 -9.17 20.99
C VAL A 105 -1.08 -10.04 19.93
N GLU A 106 -0.78 -9.73 18.68
CA GLU A 106 -1.20 -10.50 17.52
C GLU A 106 -0.05 -11.38 17.04
N MET A 107 -0.29 -12.69 17.08
CA MET A 107 0.67 -13.72 16.66
C MET A 107 0.20 -14.40 15.39
N PHE A 108 1.11 -14.50 14.42
CA PHE A 108 0.96 -15.32 13.23
C PHE A 108 1.91 -16.50 13.34
N ILE A 109 1.35 -17.69 13.53
CA ILE A 109 2.10 -18.92 13.80
C ILE A 109 2.05 -19.77 12.53
N HIS A 110 3.20 -20.17 11.98
CA HIS A 110 3.27 -20.93 10.73
C HIS A 110 4.65 -21.57 10.49
N PRO A 111 4.75 -22.57 9.61
CA PRO A 111 6.05 -23.10 9.18
C PRO A 111 6.83 -22.10 8.33
N PRO A 112 8.18 -22.19 8.26
CA PRO A 112 9.01 -21.28 7.47
C PRO A 112 8.64 -21.21 5.98
N ILE A 113 8.22 -22.33 5.39
CA ILE A 113 7.84 -22.40 3.97
C ILE A 113 6.68 -21.45 3.63
N TYR A 114 5.76 -21.23 4.57
CA TYR A 114 4.64 -20.32 4.38
C TYR A 114 5.12 -18.86 4.21
N ILE A 115 6.10 -18.44 5.01
CA ILE A 115 6.68 -17.10 4.90
C ILE A 115 7.42 -16.93 3.58
N TYR A 116 8.16 -17.94 3.14
CA TYR A 116 8.81 -17.90 1.84
C TYR A 116 7.80 -17.64 0.71
N HIS A 117 6.64 -18.30 0.74
CA HIS A 117 5.56 -18.06 -0.21
C HIS A 117 4.97 -16.64 -0.12
N LEU A 118 4.75 -16.12 1.09
CA LEU A 118 4.28 -14.74 1.28
C LEU A 118 5.30 -13.74 0.72
N LEU A 119 6.57 -13.91 1.07
CA LEU A 119 7.64 -13.01 0.63
C LEU A 119 7.96 -13.11 -0.86
N THR A 120 7.50 -14.13 -1.58
CA THR A 120 7.67 -14.24 -3.04
C THR A 120 6.46 -13.74 -3.81
N SER A 121 5.26 -13.78 -3.20
CA SER A 121 4.00 -13.43 -3.86
C SER A 121 3.34 -12.15 -3.36
N ASP A 122 3.91 -11.43 -2.38
CA ASP A 122 3.32 -10.21 -1.81
C ASP A 122 3.19 -9.06 -2.84
N PRO A 123 1.98 -8.76 -3.35
CA PRO A 123 1.80 -7.77 -4.40
C PRO A 123 1.76 -6.33 -3.84
N ASN A 124 1.48 -6.20 -2.54
CA ASN A 124 1.28 -4.92 -1.85
C ASN A 124 2.48 -4.53 -0.96
N GLY A 125 3.48 -5.42 -0.84
CA GLY A 125 4.70 -5.18 -0.07
C GLY A 125 4.50 -5.15 1.44
N ILE A 126 3.36 -5.62 1.97
CA ILE A 126 3.06 -5.62 3.40
C ILE A 126 4.04 -6.53 4.15
N HIS A 127 4.15 -7.80 3.74
CA HIS A 127 5.08 -8.76 4.33
C HIS A 127 6.52 -8.40 4.02
N LEU A 128 6.80 -7.86 2.83
CA LEU A 128 8.13 -7.34 2.49
C LEU A 128 8.58 -6.26 3.48
N ARG A 129 7.70 -5.30 3.81
CA ARG A 129 7.98 -4.27 4.82
C ARG A 129 8.26 -4.89 6.18
N CYS A 130 7.41 -5.82 6.62
CA CYS A 130 7.55 -6.49 7.91
C CYS A 130 8.92 -7.14 8.07
N TYR A 131 9.37 -7.91 7.08
CA TYR A 131 10.66 -8.60 7.16
C TYR A 131 11.86 -7.68 6.89
N THR A 132 11.69 -6.62 6.10
CA THR A 132 12.78 -5.66 5.83
C THR A 132 13.13 -4.83 7.06
N PHE A 133 12.13 -4.38 7.83
CA PHE A 133 12.33 -3.46 8.96
C PHE A 133 12.01 -4.07 10.33
N GLY A 134 11.55 -5.31 10.37
CA GLY A 134 11.29 -6.02 11.61
C GLY A 134 12.58 -6.45 12.33
N ARG A 135 12.39 -7.01 13.52
CA ARG A 135 13.45 -7.37 14.46
C ARG A 135 13.33 -8.84 14.85
N VAL A 136 14.42 -9.58 14.70
CA VAL A 136 14.55 -10.93 15.24
C VAL A 136 14.59 -10.86 16.76
N ILE A 137 13.69 -11.60 17.42
CA ILE A 137 13.65 -11.73 18.88
C ILE A 137 14.29 -13.04 19.31
N TYR A 138 14.02 -14.13 18.59
CA TYR A 138 14.57 -15.46 18.84
C TYR A 138 14.77 -16.19 17.51
N ASP A 139 15.96 -16.73 17.27
CA ASP A 139 16.29 -17.46 16.04
C ASP A 139 17.53 -18.38 16.23
N PRO A 140 17.36 -19.53 16.91
CA PRO A 140 18.48 -20.44 17.18
C PRO A 140 19.09 -21.04 15.92
N ASN A 141 18.36 -21.05 14.79
CA ASN A 141 18.75 -21.72 13.55
C ASN A 141 19.05 -20.75 12.40
N ASN A 142 19.09 -19.44 12.66
CA ASN A 142 19.40 -18.41 11.66
C ASN A 142 18.46 -18.45 10.42
N LEU A 143 17.16 -18.67 10.66
CA LEU A 143 16.13 -18.71 9.62
C LEU A 143 15.73 -17.30 9.18
N PHE A 144 15.53 -16.37 10.12
CA PHE A 144 15.03 -15.04 9.81
C PHE A 144 16.00 -14.23 8.95
N PRO A 145 17.32 -14.21 9.18
CA PRO A 145 18.23 -13.47 8.31
C PRO A 145 18.17 -13.88 6.83
N GLN A 146 17.81 -15.13 6.54
CA GLN A 146 17.58 -15.59 5.16
C GLN A 146 16.28 -15.00 4.59
N LEU A 147 15.20 -15.03 5.36
CA LEU A 147 13.91 -14.45 4.99
C LEU A 147 13.99 -12.92 4.84
N GLN A 148 14.66 -12.23 5.77
CA GLN A 148 14.92 -10.80 5.70
C GLN A 148 15.73 -10.41 4.47
N ARG A 149 16.69 -11.25 4.04
CA ARG A 149 17.44 -11.01 2.80
C ARG A 149 16.53 -11.02 1.57
N ILE A 150 15.63 -12.00 1.47
CA ILE A 150 14.64 -12.08 0.37
C ILE A 150 13.74 -10.85 0.40
N ALA A 151 13.21 -10.51 1.58
CA ALA A 151 12.33 -9.37 1.76
C ALA A 151 13.00 -8.06 1.35
N LYS A 152 14.25 -7.83 1.78
CA LYS A 152 15.02 -6.62 1.49
C LYS A 152 15.29 -6.46 0.00
N ILE A 153 15.72 -7.52 -0.68
CA ILE A 153 15.96 -7.49 -2.13
C ILE A 153 14.69 -7.11 -2.89
N ARG A 154 13.55 -7.73 -2.57
CA ARG A 154 12.28 -7.40 -3.22
C ARG A 154 11.77 -6.02 -2.84
N TRP A 155 11.94 -5.61 -1.59
CA TRP A 155 11.56 -4.29 -1.11
C TRP A 155 12.30 -3.19 -1.87
N GLU A 156 13.62 -3.34 -2.04
CA GLU A 156 14.49 -2.42 -2.78
C GLU A 156 14.18 -2.41 -4.30
N THR A 157 13.70 -3.53 -4.85
CA THR A 157 13.23 -3.60 -6.24
C THR A 157 11.97 -2.75 -6.48
N GLY A 158 11.16 -2.51 -5.44
CA GLY A 158 9.93 -1.74 -5.54
C GLY A 158 8.74 -2.55 -6.06
N PRO A 159 7.53 -1.97 -6.04
CA PRO A 159 6.36 -2.58 -6.65
C PRO A 159 6.57 -2.70 -8.17
N PRO A 160 5.93 -3.66 -8.84
CA PRO A 160 6.03 -3.77 -10.29
C PRO A 160 5.61 -2.46 -10.98
N VAL A 161 6.05 -2.23 -12.21
CA VAL A 161 5.70 -1.00 -12.94
C VAL A 161 4.25 -1.08 -13.42
N LEU A 162 3.59 0.06 -13.58
CA LEU A 162 2.35 0.13 -14.35
C LEU A 162 2.72 0.20 -15.85
N GLU A 163 2.37 -0.83 -16.61
CA GLU A 163 2.74 -0.91 -18.03
C GLU A 163 1.84 0.01 -18.88
N ALA A 164 2.38 0.51 -19.98
CA ALA A 164 1.67 1.46 -20.86
C ALA A 164 0.36 0.88 -21.41
N LYS A 165 0.34 -0.42 -21.72
CA LYS A 165 -0.87 -1.14 -22.15
C LYS A 165 -2.00 -1.10 -21.12
N ASP A 166 -1.67 -0.92 -19.84
CA ASP A 166 -2.62 -0.90 -18.74
C ASP A 166 -3.00 0.53 -18.30
N TYR A 167 -2.47 1.58 -18.95
CA TYR A 167 -2.75 2.98 -18.59
C TYR A 167 -4.21 3.37 -18.72
N TRP A 168 -4.96 2.74 -19.62
CA TRP A 168 -6.38 3.03 -19.80
C TRP A 168 -7.20 2.75 -18.53
N ARG A 169 -6.86 1.70 -17.77
CA ARG A 169 -7.64 1.25 -16.62
C ARG A 169 -7.73 2.27 -15.49
N PRO A 170 -6.62 2.79 -14.92
CA PRO A 170 -6.70 3.83 -13.89
C PRO A 170 -7.36 5.10 -14.42
N ARG A 171 -7.18 5.46 -15.69
CA ARG A 171 -7.81 6.65 -16.28
C ARG A 171 -9.32 6.49 -16.38
N TYR A 172 -9.79 5.31 -16.79
CA TYR A 172 -11.20 4.96 -16.87
C TYR A 172 -11.85 4.98 -15.48
N GLU A 173 -11.26 4.27 -14.51
CA GLU A 173 -11.80 4.19 -13.14
C GLU A 173 -11.94 5.58 -12.49
N ILE A 174 -10.95 6.46 -12.71
CA ILE A 174 -10.99 7.81 -12.15
C ILE A 174 -11.98 8.71 -12.90
N ALA A 175 -12.09 8.59 -14.22
CA ALA A 175 -13.07 9.35 -14.99
C ALA A 175 -14.51 8.99 -14.57
N ASP A 176 -14.78 7.71 -14.33
CA ASP A 176 -16.07 7.21 -13.82
C ASP A 176 -16.41 7.82 -12.44
N LEU A 177 -15.49 7.72 -11.47
CA LEU A 177 -15.66 8.32 -10.14
C LEU A 177 -15.85 9.84 -10.17
N LEU A 178 -15.21 10.54 -11.11
CA LEU A 178 -15.38 11.99 -11.26
C LEU A 178 -16.75 12.36 -11.81
N ARG A 179 -17.33 11.55 -12.70
CA ARG A 179 -18.69 11.75 -13.22
C ARG A 179 -19.72 11.48 -12.14
N ASP A 180 -19.59 10.38 -11.40
CA ASP A 180 -20.45 10.10 -10.24
C ASP A 180 -20.40 11.24 -9.21
N LEU A 181 -19.22 11.83 -8.99
CA LEU A 181 -19.05 12.96 -8.10
C LEU A 181 -19.75 14.23 -8.63
N GLU A 182 -19.73 14.45 -9.94
CA GLU A 182 -20.45 15.55 -10.61
C GLU A 182 -21.96 15.38 -10.51
N ASP A 183 -22.47 14.15 -10.70
CA ASP A 183 -23.90 13.85 -10.56
C ASP A 183 -24.37 14.09 -9.12
N CYS A 184 -23.57 13.70 -8.11
CA CYS A 184 -23.91 13.95 -6.72
C CYS A 184 -23.88 15.46 -6.37
N ASP A 185 -22.94 16.23 -6.95
CA ASP A 185 -22.91 17.69 -6.80
C ASP A 185 -24.14 18.34 -7.44
N PHE A 186 -24.57 17.86 -8.61
CA PHE A 186 -25.77 18.33 -9.31
C PHE A 186 -27.04 18.14 -8.47
N VAL A 187 -27.20 16.98 -7.82
CA VAL A 187 -28.36 16.70 -6.95
C VAL A 187 -28.19 17.17 -5.50
N ASN A 188 -27.05 17.80 -5.17
CA ASN A 188 -26.67 18.27 -3.83
C ASN A 188 -26.64 17.15 -2.76
N ASP A 189 -26.20 15.94 -3.11
CA ASP A 189 -25.98 14.86 -2.15
C ASP A 189 -24.54 14.89 -1.61
N GLU A 190 -24.29 15.77 -0.63
CA GLU A 190 -22.97 15.95 -0.04
C GLU A 190 -22.43 14.68 0.66
N ALA A 191 -23.31 13.82 1.18
CA ALA A 191 -22.90 12.62 1.90
C ALA A 191 -22.33 11.57 0.94
N THR A 192 -23.06 11.26 -0.13
CA THR A 192 -22.60 10.35 -1.18
C THR A 192 -21.37 10.92 -1.88
N ALA A 193 -21.38 12.22 -2.19
CA ALA A 193 -20.25 12.88 -2.82
C ALA A 193 -18.99 12.89 -1.93
N HIS A 194 -19.15 12.99 -0.60
CA HIS A 194 -18.03 12.81 0.34
C HIS A 194 -17.48 11.37 0.31
N PHE A 195 -18.36 10.37 0.30
CA PHE A 195 -17.96 8.96 0.20
C PHE A 195 -17.18 8.69 -1.09
N LEU A 196 -17.68 9.20 -2.23
CA LEU A 196 -16.99 9.12 -3.52
C LEU A 196 -15.65 9.85 -3.50
N SER A 197 -15.56 11.02 -2.86
CA SER A 197 -14.31 11.75 -2.71
C SER A 197 -13.25 10.96 -1.93
N VAL A 198 -13.64 10.25 -0.86
CA VAL A 198 -12.73 9.37 -0.11
C VAL A 198 -12.22 8.23 -0.99
N LYS A 199 -13.12 7.56 -1.72
CA LYS A 199 -12.76 6.49 -2.67
C LYS A 199 -11.85 7.00 -3.79
N LEU A 200 -12.18 8.14 -4.38
CA LEU A 200 -11.40 8.79 -5.44
C LEU A 200 -9.98 9.10 -4.96
N VAL A 201 -9.84 9.78 -3.81
CA VAL A 201 -8.52 10.11 -3.26
C VAL A 201 -7.73 8.85 -2.91
N GLU A 202 -8.38 7.81 -2.35
CA GLU A 202 -7.72 6.53 -2.09
C GLU A 202 -7.15 5.91 -3.36
N ARG A 203 -7.95 5.82 -4.44
CA ARG A 203 -7.48 5.30 -5.73
C ARG A 203 -6.35 6.13 -6.32
N LEU A 204 -6.45 7.45 -6.26
CA LEU A 204 -5.41 8.36 -6.76
C LEU A 204 -4.09 8.20 -5.98
N VAL A 205 -4.14 8.01 -4.66
CA VAL A 205 -2.94 7.67 -3.87
C VAL A 205 -2.29 6.40 -4.42
N ARG A 206 -3.06 5.33 -4.64
CA ARG A 206 -2.51 4.04 -5.12
C ARG A 206 -1.92 4.15 -6.51
N ILE A 207 -2.56 4.90 -7.38
CA ILE A 207 -2.04 5.18 -8.73
C ILE A 207 -0.72 5.94 -8.62
N GLN A 208 -0.65 7.02 -7.83
CA GLN A 208 0.57 7.80 -7.66
C GLN A 208 1.71 6.97 -7.06
N GLU A 209 1.43 6.19 -6.00
CA GLU A 209 2.39 5.27 -5.40
C GLU A 209 2.94 4.31 -6.47
N ARG A 210 2.08 3.73 -7.30
CA ARG A 210 2.49 2.82 -8.38
C ARG A 210 3.32 3.53 -9.46
N LEU A 211 2.91 4.70 -9.93
CA LEU A 211 3.62 5.50 -10.94
C LEU A 211 5.01 5.91 -10.46
N CYS A 212 5.16 6.18 -9.16
CA CYS A 212 6.44 6.51 -8.54
C CYS A 212 7.21 5.29 -8.02
N GLN A 213 6.76 4.06 -8.32
CA GLN A 213 7.33 2.81 -7.81
C GLN A 213 7.54 2.80 -6.28
N ARG A 214 6.54 3.28 -5.55
CA ARG A 214 6.51 3.30 -4.09
C ARG A 214 5.54 2.26 -3.57
N TRP A 215 5.96 1.51 -2.56
CA TRP A 215 5.06 0.58 -1.87
C TRP A 215 3.92 1.33 -1.17
N PRO A 216 2.69 0.77 -1.20
CA PRO A 216 1.54 1.36 -0.52
C PRO A 216 1.76 1.63 0.97
N GLU A 217 1.43 2.84 1.44
CA GLU A 217 1.40 3.14 2.88
C GLU A 217 0.01 2.85 3.50
N LYS A 218 -0.02 2.59 4.82
CA LYS A 218 -1.26 2.44 5.58
C LYS A 218 -2.10 3.71 5.44
N LEU A 219 -3.40 3.54 5.18
CA LEU A 219 -4.34 4.65 4.91
C LEU A 219 -4.28 5.76 5.96
N LYS A 220 -4.21 5.42 7.26
CA LYS A 220 -4.13 6.41 8.35
C LYS A 220 -2.91 7.35 8.28
N ARG A 221 -1.90 7.03 7.47
CA ARG A 221 -0.71 7.85 7.24
C ARG A 221 -0.55 8.29 5.80
N CYS A 222 -1.39 7.83 4.87
CA CYS A 222 -1.15 7.97 3.44
C CYS A 222 -1.02 9.44 3.02
N CYS A 223 -1.97 10.30 3.37
CA CYS A 223 -1.96 11.71 2.98
C CYS A 223 -0.76 12.47 3.58
N GLN A 224 -0.42 12.19 4.84
CA GLN A 224 0.73 12.82 5.51
C GLN A 224 2.05 12.35 4.88
N SER A 225 2.19 11.04 4.64
CA SER A 225 3.38 10.48 4.01
C SER A 225 3.51 10.98 2.58
N TRP A 226 2.43 11.01 1.81
CA TRP A 226 2.40 11.51 0.44
C TRP A 226 2.95 12.94 0.36
N GLU A 227 2.46 13.86 1.20
CA GLU A 227 2.92 15.25 1.17
C GLU A 227 4.42 15.41 1.42
N THR A 228 5.08 14.47 2.13
CA THR A 228 6.53 14.56 2.38
C THR A 228 7.39 14.35 1.14
N TRP A 229 6.93 13.56 0.17
CA TRP A 229 7.70 13.24 -1.04
C TRP A 229 7.07 13.81 -2.32
N ASP A 230 5.76 14.10 -2.30
CA ASP A 230 5.05 14.85 -3.33
C ASP A 230 4.09 15.84 -2.62
N PRO A 231 4.59 17.05 -2.34
CA PRO A 231 3.82 18.05 -1.61
C PRO A 231 2.59 18.55 -2.39
N VAL A 232 2.58 18.46 -3.71
CA VAL A 232 1.45 18.92 -4.53
C VAL A 232 0.29 17.94 -4.40
N GLY A 233 0.53 16.67 -4.69
CA GLY A 233 -0.47 15.61 -4.56
C GLY A 233 -1.00 15.48 -3.13
N GLY A 234 -0.09 15.44 -2.14
CA GLY A 234 -0.47 15.33 -0.73
C GLY A 234 -1.34 16.48 -0.22
N ARG A 235 -1.05 17.74 -0.60
CA ARG A 235 -1.89 18.89 -0.22
C ARG A 235 -3.26 18.87 -0.87
N LEU A 236 -3.34 18.54 -2.16
CA LEU A 236 -4.61 18.42 -2.87
C LEU A 236 -5.49 17.32 -2.24
N ALA A 237 -4.91 16.15 -1.95
CA ALA A 237 -5.60 15.06 -1.25
C ALA A 237 -6.14 15.48 0.12
N LYS A 238 -5.31 16.13 0.95
CA LYS A 238 -5.74 16.64 2.26
C LYS A 238 -6.88 17.64 2.16
N ARG A 239 -6.81 18.58 1.22
CA ARG A 239 -7.86 19.60 1.03
C ARG A 239 -9.17 18.99 0.53
N ALA A 240 -9.11 18.01 -0.38
CA ALA A 240 -10.30 17.31 -0.87
C ALA A 240 -11.07 16.60 0.26
N LEU A 241 -10.36 16.08 1.27
CA LEU A 241 -10.96 15.30 2.36
C LEU A 241 -11.24 16.11 3.64
N ASN A 242 -10.82 17.37 3.72
CA ASN A 242 -10.94 18.18 4.94
C ASN A 242 -12.35 18.79 5.06
N SER A 243 -13.11 18.40 6.08
CA SER A 243 -14.46 18.90 6.35
C SER A 243 -14.52 20.38 6.74
N SER A 244 -13.41 20.98 7.17
CA SER A 244 -13.32 22.44 7.41
C SER A 244 -13.18 23.25 6.13
N VAL A 245 -12.95 22.61 4.98
CA VAL A 245 -12.88 23.25 3.67
C VAL A 245 -14.29 23.26 3.05
N LYS A 246 -14.66 24.36 2.38
CA LYS A 246 -15.97 24.49 1.72
C LYS A 246 -16.18 23.37 0.69
N TRP A 247 -17.42 22.91 0.57
CA TRP A 247 -17.84 21.84 -0.34
C TRP A 247 -17.28 21.98 -1.77
N ASN A 248 -17.56 23.11 -2.43
CA ASN A 248 -17.08 23.40 -3.78
C ASN A 248 -15.55 23.34 -3.93
N GLU A 249 -14.82 23.78 -2.90
CA GLU A 249 -13.37 23.75 -2.88
C GLU A 249 -12.83 22.32 -2.74
N ARG A 250 -13.53 21.46 -1.99
CA ARG A 250 -13.16 20.04 -1.84
C ARG A 250 -13.28 19.30 -3.17
N ILE A 251 -14.40 19.47 -3.88
CA ILE A 251 -14.59 18.91 -5.23
C ILE A 251 -13.51 19.42 -6.18
N ARG A 252 -13.25 20.74 -6.18
CA ARG A 252 -12.21 21.34 -7.00
C ARG A 252 -10.85 20.69 -6.72
N CYS A 253 -10.45 20.55 -5.47
CA CYS A 253 -9.20 19.88 -5.10
C CYS A 253 -9.15 18.42 -5.54
N ALA A 254 -10.26 17.68 -5.46
CA ALA A 254 -10.34 16.30 -5.94
C ALA A 254 -10.14 16.21 -7.46
N LYS A 255 -10.77 17.09 -8.24
CA LYS A 255 -10.60 17.19 -9.70
C LYS A 255 -9.17 17.55 -10.09
N GLU A 256 -8.57 18.54 -9.41
CA GLU A 256 -7.18 18.93 -9.66
C GLU A 256 -6.19 17.83 -9.27
N LEU A 257 -6.46 17.07 -8.20
CA LEU A 257 -5.65 15.90 -7.85
C LEU A 257 -5.68 14.85 -8.96
N ALA A 258 -6.87 14.55 -9.51
CA ALA A 258 -7.01 13.59 -10.60
C ALA A 258 -6.22 14.01 -11.84
N LYS A 259 -6.31 15.28 -12.24
CA LYS A 259 -5.50 15.84 -13.34
C LYS A 259 -4.01 15.68 -13.08
N TYR A 260 -3.57 16.02 -11.87
CA TYR A 260 -2.17 15.95 -11.47
C TYR A 260 -1.61 14.52 -11.53
N VAL A 261 -2.29 13.56 -10.89
CA VAL A 261 -1.84 12.16 -10.80
C VAL A 261 -1.87 11.46 -12.15
N LEU A 262 -2.88 11.72 -12.99
CA LEU A 262 -3.03 11.04 -14.28
C LEU A 262 -2.23 11.68 -15.41
N ALA A 263 -1.70 12.89 -15.24
CA ALA A 263 -0.93 13.57 -16.29
C ALA A 263 0.19 12.71 -16.92
N PRO A 264 0.99 11.95 -16.16
CA PRO A 264 2.05 11.10 -16.73
C PRO A 264 1.56 9.97 -17.64
N ILE A 265 0.28 9.58 -17.53
CA ILE A 265 -0.30 8.46 -18.29
C ILE A 265 -1.37 8.91 -19.30
N GLY A 266 -1.39 10.19 -19.66
CA GLY A 266 -2.31 10.74 -20.67
C GLY A 266 -3.53 11.46 -20.10
N GLY A 267 -3.55 11.76 -18.80
CA GLY A 267 -4.60 12.54 -18.14
C GLY A 267 -5.90 11.76 -17.93
N ILE A 268 -6.95 12.48 -17.53
CA ILE A 268 -8.29 11.93 -17.35
C ILE A 268 -8.79 11.32 -18.69
N MET A 269 -9.47 10.17 -18.63
CA MET A 269 -10.01 9.55 -19.83
C MET A 269 -11.06 10.46 -20.50
N PRO A 270 -10.95 10.73 -21.81
CA PRO A 270 -12.01 11.44 -22.53
C PRO A 270 -13.32 10.64 -22.55
N ILE A 271 -14.42 11.31 -22.94
CA ILE A 271 -15.73 10.67 -23.10
C ILE A 271 -15.66 9.63 -24.23
N GLU A 272 -15.11 10.03 -25.37
CA GLU A 272 -14.88 9.17 -26.52
C GLU A 272 -13.48 8.57 -26.44
N TRP A 273 -13.39 7.25 -26.38
CA TRP A 273 -12.13 6.52 -26.37
C TRP A 273 -12.35 5.11 -26.93
N THR A 274 -11.26 4.50 -27.42
CA THR A 274 -11.23 3.12 -27.90
C THR A 274 -9.93 2.47 -27.44
N MET A 275 -9.94 1.15 -27.36
CA MET A 275 -8.71 0.35 -27.30
C MET A 275 -8.51 -0.35 -28.63
N ASP A 276 -7.25 -0.59 -28.97
CA ASP A 276 -6.91 -1.48 -30.06
C ASP A 276 -7.37 -2.90 -29.73
N TRP A 277 -7.65 -3.68 -30.77
CA TRP A 277 -7.97 -5.09 -30.61
C TRP A 277 -6.78 -5.84 -30.01
N GLU A 278 -7.02 -6.58 -28.92
CA GLU A 278 -6.04 -7.48 -28.33
C GLU A 278 -6.24 -8.91 -28.86
N GLU A 279 -5.17 -9.55 -29.31
CA GLU A 279 -5.21 -10.97 -29.66
C GLU A 279 -5.34 -11.79 -28.37
N ILE A 280 -6.42 -12.58 -28.28
CA ILE A 280 -6.58 -13.55 -27.20
C ILE A 280 -5.67 -14.74 -27.51
N PRO A 281 -4.70 -15.08 -26.64
CA PRO A 281 -3.86 -16.25 -26.87
C PRO A 281 -4.72 -17.50 -27.04
N ASP A 282 -4.33 -18.39 -27.95
CA ASP A 282 -5.02 -19.66 -28.15
C ASP A 282 -4.85 -20.52 -26.89
N VAL A 283 -5.83 -20.43 -25.98
CA VAL A 283 -5.84 -21.23 -24.77
C VAL A 283 -6.32 -22.61 -25.19
N ALA A 284 -5.41 -23.58 -25.25
CA ALA A 284 -5.73 -25.00 -25.37
C ALA A 284 -6.43 -25.51 -24.09
N LEU A 285 -7.61 -24.98 -23.80
CA LEU A 285 -8.58 -25.52 -22.85
C LEU A 285 -9.88 -25.71 -23.63
N PRO A 286 -10.55 -26.87 -23.51
CA PRO A 286 -11.82 -27.06 -24.17
C PRO A 286 -12.82 -26.08 -23.57
N TYR A 287 -13.11 -25.02 -24.30
CA TYR A 287 -14.28 -24.20 -24.06
C TYR A 287 -15.48 -25.09 -24.35
N ASP A 288 -16.12 -25.60 -23.31
CA ASP A 288 -17.43 -26.23 -23.45
C ASP A 288 -18.40 -25.10 -23.80
N PRO A 289 -18.91 -25.01 -25.05
CA PRO A 289 -19.72 -23.89 -25.45
C PRO A 289 -20.95 -23.86 -24.56
N LEU A 290 -21.08 -22.78 -23.79
CA LEU A 290 -22.32 -22.45 -23.10
C LEU A 290 -23.44 -22.57 -24.15
N ILE A 291 -24.33 -23.55 -23.97
CA ILE A 291 -25.54 -23.68 -24.78
C ILE A 291 -26.36 -22.44 -24.48
N LEU A 292 -26.17 -21.39 -25.27
CA LEU A 292 -27.02 -20.21 -25.23
C LEU A 292 -28.36 -20.63 -25.82
N PRO A 293 -29.45 -20.67 -25.05
CA PRO A 293 -30.76 -20.94 -25.62
C PRO A 293 -31.04 -19.86 -26.67
N LYS A 294 -31.48 -20.28 -27.87
CA LYS A 294 -31.95 -19.35 -28.90
C LYS A 294 -33.03 -18.48 -28.29
N ILE A 295 -32.73 -17.21 -28.09
CA ILE A 295 -33.74 -16.20 -27.78
C ILE A 295 -34.49 -15.96 -29.09
N GLU A 296 -35.60 -16.67 -29.28
CA GLU A 296 -36.56 -16.32 -30.32
C GLU A 296 -37.22 -15.00 -29.94
N VAL A 297 -36.79 -13.92 -30.59
CA VAL A 297 -37.44 -12.62 -30.48
C VAL A 297 -38.78 -12.73 -31.20
N PHE A 298 -39.86 -12.85 -30.43
CA PHE A 298 -41.22 -12.70 -30.97
C PHE A 298 -41.43 -11.24 -31.38
N ILE A 299 -41.26 -10.95 -32.66
CA ILE A 299 -41.77 -9.70 -33.25
C ILE A 299 -43.23 -9.96 -33.59
N THR A 300 -44.15 -9.53 -32.74
CA THR A 300 -45.57 -9.43 -33.09
C THR A 300 -45.75 -8.27 -34.07
N GLN A 301 -46.34 -8.59 -35.23
CA GLN A 301 -46.76 -7.63 -36.27
C GLN A 301 -47.92 -6.75 -35.79
#